data_AF-A0A4P7GU57-F1
#
_entry.id   AF-A0A4P7GU57-F1
#
_cell.length_a   1.000
_cell.length_b   1.000
_cell.length_c   1.000
_cell.angle_alpha   90.00
_cell.angle_beta   90.00
_cell.angle_gamma   90.00
#
_symmetry.space_group_name_H-M   'P 1'
#
loop_
_entity.id
_entity.type
_entity.pdbx_description
1 polymer ?
#
loop_
_entity_poly.entity_id
_entity_poly.type
_entity_poly.pdbx_seq_one_letter_code
_entity_poly.pdbx_strand_id
1 'polypeptide(L)'
;MRMGRGHRRMVALFLAVAVVAGLGGCAALGTGGPAVSGPGGAPAGDGQGAAPPRGSDAGTGGGAEVEGVTLTADKARYRPGEPMALTVHNGTSDEIQLTGALGGLKGWRVTAAGRQPWDHGMAETTALVPVRAGQSVRLGPVPAPAEPGRYVLEVRFFHRGGGPATVAVEVEVE
;
A
#
# COMPACT_ATOMS: atom_id res chain seq x y z
N MET A 1 -37.49 -39.33 -9.03
CA MET A 1 -37.41 -38.01 -8.37
C MET A 1 -37.52 -38.18 -6.86
N ARG A 2 -36.43 -37.98 -6.12
CA ARG A 2 -36.38 -37.60 -4.69
C ARG A 2 -34.95 -37.15 -4.37
N MET A 3 -34.86 -35.99 -3.72
CA MET A 3 -33.65 -35.24 -3.37
C MET A 3 -32.83 -35.93 -2.27
N GLY A 4 -31.53 -35.60 -2.21
CA GLY A 4 -30.69 -35.88 -1.04
C GLY A 4 -29.38 -35.08 -1.07
N ARG A 5 -29.43 -33.86 -0.54
CA ARG A 5 -28.32 -32.89 -0.42
C ARG A 5 -27.13 -33.48 0.34
N GLY A 6 -25.93 -33.10 -0.10
CA GLY A 6 -24.67 -33.48 0.51
C GLY A 6 -24.39 -32.77 1.84
N HIS A 7 -23.45 -33.33 2.59
CA HIS A 7 -22.79 -32.71 3.74
C HIS A 7 -21.31 -33.07 3.68
N ARG A 8 -20.49 -32.19 3.07
CA ARG A 8 -19.03 -32.25 3.22
C ARG A 8 -18.72 -31.68 4.61
N ARG A 9 -18.23 -32.55 5.50
CA ARG A 9 -17.78 -32.17 6.85
C ARG A 9 -16.51 -31.35 6.72
N MET A 10 -16.59 -30.07 7.07
CA MET A 10 -15.48 -29.13 7.15
C MET A 10 -14.87 -29.27 8.56
N VAL A 11 -13.66 -29.79 8.66
CA VAL A 11 -12.89 -29.85 9.91
C VAL A 11 -12.11 -28.55 10.02
N ALA A 12 -12.53 -27.67 10.93
CA ALA A 12 -11.82 -26.43 11.25
C ALA A 12 -10.71 -26.73 12.26
N LEU A 13 -9.46 -26.56 11.83
CA LEU A 13 -8.29 -26.61 12.71
C LEU A 13 -8.01 -25.18 13.22
N PHE A 14 -8.27 -24.92 14.50
CA PHE A 14 -7.88 -23.67 15.16
C PHE A 14 -6.39 -23.74 15.53
N LEU A 15 -5.58 -22.86 14.95
CA LEU A 15 -4.19 -22.64 15.38
C LEU A 15 -4.12 -21.38 16.25
N ALA A 16 -3.73 -21.56 17.52
CA ALA A 16 -3.49 -20.46 18.45
C ALA A 16 -2.08 -19.87 18.22
N VAL A 17 -1.98 -18.55 18.12
CA VAL A 17 -0.69 -17.83 18.06
C VAL A 17 -0.44 -17.18 19.42
N ALA A 18 0.67 -17.56 20.05
CA ALA A 18 1.17 -16.94 21.27
C ALA A 18 1.93 -15.65 20.94
N VAL A 19 1.56 -14.54 21.59
CA VAL A 19 2.28 -13.26 21.51
C VAL A 19 3.33 -13.23 22.63
N VAL A 20 4.61 -13.21 22.25
CA VAL A 20 5.72 -12.89 23.16
C VAL A 20 6.04 -11.41 23.01
N ALA A 21 5.71 -10.63 24.04
CA ALA A 21 6.12 -9.24 24.16
C ALA A 21 7.60 -9.18 24.58
N GLY A 22 8.45 -8.64 23.71
CA GLY A 22 9.85 -8.33 24.00
C GLY A 22 10.06 -6.83 24.08
N LEU A 23 10.11 -6.31 25.31
CA LEU A 23 10.65 -5.00 25.67
C LEU A 23 12.19 -5.04 25.58
N GLY A 24 12.78 -4.04 24.92
CA GLY A 24 14.21 -3.75 24.95
C GLY A 24 14.65 -3.08 23.64
N GLY A 25 15.37 -1.98 23.61
CA GLY A 25 15.98 -1.15 24.63
C GLY A 25 16.63 0.03 23.89
N CYS A 26 16.54 1.23 24.45
CA CYS A 26 17.23 2.40 23.92
C CYS A 26 18.73 2.27 24.19
N ALA A 27 19.56 2.39 23.16
CA ALA A 27 20.98 2.64 23.29
C ALA A 27 21.40 3.70 22.28
N ALA A 28 21.45 4.96 22.73
CA ALA A 28 22.20 6.02 22.06
C ALA A 28 23.22 6.57 23.07
N LEU A 29 24.39 5.90 23.12
CA LEU A 29 25.67 6.51 23.46
C LEU A 29 26.12 7.20 22.14
N GLY A 30 26.54 8.45 22.05
CA GLY A 30 27.22 9.33 22.98
C GLY A 30 28.30 10.03 22.15
N THR A 31 28.27 11.36 22.04
CA THR A 31 29.47 12.18 21.90
C THR A 31 29.16 13.54 22.53
N GLY A 32 29.80 13.80 23.67
CA GLY A 32 29.70 15.06 24.38
C GLY A 32 30.56 16.13 23.73
N GLY A 33 30.02 17.35 23.70
CA GLY A 33 30.79 18.58 23.60
C GLY A 33 30.40 19.47 24.78
N PRO A 34 31.34 20.02 25.56
CA PRO A 34 31.01 20.85 26.71
C PRO A 34 30.66 22.25 26.23
N ALA A 35 29.43 22.71 26.48
CA ALA A 35 29.09 24.12 26.39
C ALA A 35 28.65 24.60 27.78
N VAL A 36 29.54 25.43 28.33
CA VAL A 36 29.47 26.26 29.53
C VAL A 36 28.05 26.70 29.93
N SER A 37 27.73 26.51 31.21
CA SER A 37 26.54 27.08 31.85
C SER A 37 26.70 28.59 32.08
N GLY A 38 25.70 29.37 31.68
CA GLY A 38 25.47 30.73 32.14
C GLY A 38 23.99 30.89 32.53
N PRO A 39 23.66 31.44 33.71
CA PRO A 39 22.27 31.61 34.14
C PRO A 39 21.75 32.99 33.69
N GLY A 40 20.51 33.06 33.21
CA GLY A 40 19.94 34.37 32.87
C GLY A 40 18.50 34.34 32.36
N GLY A 41 17.56 34.58 33.26
CA GLY A 41 16.40 35.46 33.05
C GLY A 41 15.32 35.05 32.04
N ALA A 42 14.17 34.61 32.55
CA ALA A 42 12.87 35.01 31.99
C ALA A 42 12.59 36.47 32.41
N PRO A 43 11.83 37.31 31.64
CA PRO A 43 10.37 37.13 31.57
C PRO A 43 9.69 37.53 30.24
N ALA A 44 8.46 37.00 30.09
CA ALA A 44 7.25 37.52 29.42
C ALA A 44 7.32 38.33 28.10
N GLY A 45 6.57 37.86 27.10
CA GLY A 45 6.13 38.63 25.94
C GLY A 45 5.00 37.92 25.18
N ASP A 46 3.82 38.55 25.17
CA ASP A 46 2.59 38.11 24.52
C ASP A 46 2.67 38.01 22.99
N GLY A 47 1.93 37.02 22.46
CA GLY A 47 1.18 37.14 21.21
C GLY A 47 1.91 36.88 19.89
N GLN A 48 1.74 35.69 19.32
CA GLN A 48 1.29 35.54 17.93
C GLN A 48 1.00 34.07 17.60
N GLY A 49 -0.08 33.86 16.84
CA GLY A 49 -0.57 32.54 16.46
C GLY A 49 0.49 31.73 15.70
N ALA A 50 0.66 30.48 16.12
CA ALA A 50 1.30 29.45 15.31
C ALA A 50 0.20 28.46 14.89
N ALA A 51 -0.18 28.54 13.63
CA ALA A 51 -0.96 27.53 12.95
C ALA A 51 -0.35 26.13 13.19
N PRO A 52 -1.15 25.05 13.26
CA PRO A 52 -0.57 23.71 13.22
C PRO A 52 0.23 23.58 11.91
N PRO A 53 1.45 23.02 11.93
CA PRO A 53 2.18 22.79 10.69
C PRO A 53 1.34 21.89 9.78
N ARG A 54 0.86 22.47 8.68
CA ARG A 54 0.52 21.76 7.46
C ARG A 54 1.83 21.33 6.81
N GLY A 55 1.91 20.04 6.51
CA GLY A 55 3.00 19.36 5.83
C GLY A 55 2.75 17.87 6.05
N SER A 56 1.78 17.26 5.38
CA SER A 56 1.91 16.81 3.99
C SER A 56 3.22 16.06 3.74
N ASP A 57 3.48 15.05 4.56
CA ASP A 57 4.23 13.88 4.09
C ASP A 57 3.27 12.68 4.06
N ALA A 58 2.25 12.79 3.19
CA ALA A 58 1.73 11.59 2.57
C ALA A 58 2.82 11.11 1.63
N GLY A 59 3.78 10.36 2.19
CA GLY A 59 4.92 9.81 1.48
C GLY A 59 4.43 9.19 0.18
N THR A 60 4.76 9.86 -0.93
CA THR A 60 4.70 9.24 -2.24
C THR A 60 5.81 8.21 -2.21
N GLY A 61 5.46 6.99 -1.80
CA GLY A 61 6.37 5.86 -1.76
C GLY A 61 6.73 5.47 -3.17
N GLY A 62 7.61 6.24 -3.81
CA GLY A 62 8.23 5.88 -5.09
C GLY A 62 9.14 4.69 -4.85
N GLY A 63 8.58 3.48 -4.95
CA GLY A 63 9.39 2.29 -5.13
C GLY A 63 10.12 2.39 -6.47
N ALA A 64 11.25 1.72 -6.59
CA ALA A 64 11.90 1.59 -7.89
C ALA A 64 10.95 0.84 -8.85
N GLU A 65 10.82 1.30 -10.09
CA GLU A 65 10.16 0.52 -11.13
C GLU A 65 11.10 -0.62 -11.55
N VAL A 66 10.55 -1.83 -11.70
CA VAL A 66 11.33 -3.01 -12.10
C VAL A 66 10.89 -3.44 -13.48
N GLU A 67 11.84 -3.43 -14.41
CA GLU A 67 11.61 -3.88 -15.78
C GLU A 67 11.09 -5.34 -15.79
N GLY A 68 10.04 -5.60 -16.58
CA GLY A 68 9.43 -6.91 -16.71
C GLY A 68 8.27 -7.20 -15.76
N VAL A 69 8.06 -6.41 -14.70
CA VAL A 69 6.82 -6.50 -13.90
C VAL A 69 5.81 -5.48 -14.43
N THR A 70 4.60 -5.94 -14.76
CA THR A 70 3.55 -5.07 -15.31
C THR A 70 2.26 -5.16 -14.52
N LEU A 71 1.51 -4.05 -14.47
CA LEU A 71 0.14 -3.98 -13.99
C LEU A 71 -0.75 -3.58 -15.16
N THR A 72 -1.79 -4.37 -15.40
CA THR A 72 -2.74 -4.11 -16.48
C THR A 72 -4.17 -4.12 -15.95
N ALA A 73 -4.99 -3.22 -16.45
CA ALA A 73 -6.43 -3.25 -16.28
C ALA A 73 -7.08 -3.97 -17.47
N ASP A 74 -8.24 -4.61 -17.27
CA ASP A 74 -8.97 -5.28 -18.36
C ASP A 74 -9.52 -4.31 -19.41
N LYS A 75 -9.71 -3.03 -19.02
CA LYS A 75 -10.15 -1.94 -19.89
C LYS A 75 -9.43 -0.65 -19.49
N ALA A 76 -9.43 0.33 -20.38
CA ALA A 76 -8.92 1.66 -20.08
C ALA A 76 -9.98 2.59 -19.45
N ARG A 77 -11.27 2.27 -19.63
CA ARG A 77 -12.40 3.13 -19.25
C ARG A 77 -13.48 2.35 -18.51
N TYR A 78 -14.04 2.94 -17.46
CA TYR A 78 -15.03 2.33 -16.58
C TYR A 78 -16.14 3.31 -16.23
N ARG A 79 -17.32 2.77 -15.90
CA ARG A 79 -18.38 3.54 -15.23
C ARG A 79 -18.13 3.59 -13.73
N PRO A 80 -18.65 4.60 -13.01
CA PRO A 80 -18.62 4.64 -11.55
C PRO A 80 -19.10 3.33 -10.91
N GLY A 81 -18.28 2.76 -10.02
CA GLY A 81 -18.56 1.51 -9.31
C GLY A 81 -18.49 0.23 -10.16
N GLU A 82 -18.18 0.31 -11.46
CA GLU A 82 -17.98 -0.87 -12.31
C GLU A 82 -16.80 -1.72 -11.78
N PRO A 83 -16.94 -3.05 -11.69
CA PRO A 83 -15.83 -3.89 -11.23
C PRO A 83 -14.70 -3.93 -12.27
N MET A 84 -13.53 -3.45 -11.87
CA MET A 84 -12.28 -3.53 -12.61
C MET A 84 -11.56 -4.84 -12.30
N ALA A 85 -10.97 -5.46 -13.33
CA ALA A 85 -10.10 -6.61 -13.18
C ALA A 85 -8.64 -6.19 -13.45
N LEU A 86 -7.85 -6.10 -12.39
CA LEU A 86 -6.43 -5.77 -12.50
C LEU A 86 -5.60 -7.06 -12.50
N THR A 87 -4.52 -7.07 -13.29
CA THR A 87 -3.61 -8.21 -13.38
C THR A 87 -2.18 -7.72 -13.22
N VAL A 88 -1.46 -8.32 -12.28
CA VAL A 88 -0.01 -8.18 -12.16
C VAL A 88 0.62 -9.34 -12.92
N HIS A 89 1.55 -9.05 -13.83
CA HIS A 89 2.35 -10.05 -14.51
C HIS A 89 3.81 -9.91 -14.10
N ASN A 90 4.43 -11.02 -13.70
CA ASN A 90 5.86 -11.09 -13.44
C ASN A 90 6.57 -11.66 -14.68
N GLY A 91 7.07 -10.78 -15.55
CA GLY A 91 7.90 -11.14 -16.71
C GLY A 91 9.38 -11.22 -16.40
N THR A 92 9.80 -11.12 -15.14
CA THR A 92 11.20 -11.28 -14.74
C THR A 92 11.61 -12.76 -14.69
N SER A 93 12.90 -13.02 -14.46
CA SER A 93 13.42 -14.38 -14.27
C SER A 93 13.35 -14.88 -12.83
N ASP A 94 13.01 -14.02 -11.87
CA ASP A 94 12.94 -14.33 -10.45
C ASP A 94 11.49 -14.26 -9.92
N GLU A 95 11.26 -14.78 -8.71
CA GLU A 95 10.00 -14.59 -7.99
C GLU A 95 9.90 -13.19 -7.39
N ILE A 96 8.71 -12.58 -7.47
CA ILE A 96 8.37 -11.35 -6.74
C ILE A 96 7.37 -11.66 -5.61
N GLN A 97 7.31 -10.77 -4.63
CA GLN A 97 6.41 -10.87 -3.48
C GLN A 97 5.49 -9.65 -3.46
N LEU A 98 4.21 -9.83 -3.77
CA LEU A 98 3.21 -8.77 -3.69
C LEU A 98 2.82 -8.53 -2.22
N THR A 99 2.63 -7.27 -1.84
CA THR A 99 2.25 -6.92 -0.47
C THR A 99 0.73 -6.99 -0.28
N GLY A 100 0.19 -8.06 0.28
CA GLY A 100 -1.25 -8.21 0.51
C GLY A 100 -1.96 -8.96 -0.63
N ALA A 101 -3.17 -9.45 -0.37
CA ALA A 101 -3.97 -10.22 -1.32
C ALA A 101 -4.39 -9.42 -2.57
N LEU A 102 -4.31 -8.09 -2.51
CA LEU A 102 -4.49 -7.17 -3.64
C LEU A 102 -3.18 -6.46 -4.03
N GLY A 103 -2.03 -6.94 -3.57
CA GLY A 103 -0.73 -6.29 -3.79
C GLY A 103 -0.60 -4.90 -3.16
N GLY A 104 -1.46 -4.57 -2.21
CA GLY A 104 -1.38 -3.29 -1.49
C GLY A 104 -1.73 -2.16 -2.43
N LEU A 105 -2.67 -2.45 -3.33
CA LEU A 105 -3.21 -1.54 -4.31
C LEU A 105 -3.43 -0.17 -3.68
N LYS A 106 -2.83 0.84 -4.27
CA LYS A 106 -3.07 2.25 -3.97
C LYS A 106 -3.65 2.89 -5.21
N GLY A 107 -4.49 3.89 -5.01
CA GLY A 107 -5.12 4.62 -6.09
C GLY A 107 -5.02 6.12 -5.85
N TRP A 108 -4.88 6.88 -6.94
CA TRP A 108 -4.94 8.33 -6.90
C TRP A 108 -5.74 8.87 -8.07
N ARG A 109 -6.60 9.84 -7.79
CA ARG A 109 -7.19 10.72 -8.81
C ARG A 109 -6.12 11.69 -9.29
N VAL A 110 -5.99 11.83 -10.60
CA VAL A 110 -5.12 12.82 -11.23
C VAL A 110 -5.89 14.13 -11.40
N THR A 111 -5.41 15.19 -10.75
CA THR A 111 -6.00 16.53 -10.82
C THR A 111 -4.94 17.54 -11.26
N ALA A 112 -5.36 18.77 -11.57
CA ALA A 112 -4.42 19.86 -11.84
C ALA A 112 -3.49 20.18 -10.65
N ALA A 113 -3.93 19.89 -9.41
CA ALA A 113 -3.14 20.07 -8.20
C ALA A 113 -2.20 18.88 -7.90
N GLY A 114 -2.23 17.82 -8.71
CA GLY A 114 -1.45 16.60 -8.52
C GLY A 114 -2.30 15.38 -8.21
N ARG A 115 -1.68 14.38 -7.56
CA ARG A 115 -2.30 13.09 -7.21
C ARG A 115 -3.05 13.20 -5.88
N GLN A 116 -4.37 13.05 -5.92
CA GLN A 116 -5.21 12.97 -4.72
C GLN A 116 -5.49 11.50 -4.40
N PRO A 117 -5.21 11.01 -3.18
CA PRO A 117 -5.49 9.62 -2.80
C PRO A 117 -6.95 9.25 -3.04
N TRP A 118 -7.17 8.04 -3.56
CA TRP A 118 -8.48 7.42 -3.71
C TRP A 118 -8.54 6.15 -2.86
N ASP A 119 -9.56 6.09 -1.99
CA ASP A 119 -9.87 4.90 -1.20
C ASP A 119 -10.77 3.96 -2.02
N HIS A 120 -10.25 2.79 -2.34
CA HIS A 120 -10.97 1.75 -3.08
C HIS A 120 -11.87 0.89 -2.17
N GLY A 121 -11.89 1.13 -0.85
CA GLY A 121 -12.79 0.48 0.12
C GLY A 121 -12.52 -1.01 0.34
N MET A 122 -11.38 -1.53 -0.12
CA MET A 122 -11.01 -2.95 0.04
C MET A 122 -10.08 -3.09 1.24
N ALA A 123 -10.28 -4.14 2.04
CA ALA A 123 -9.41 -4.40 3.18
C ALA A 123 -7.98 -4.72 2.73
N GLU A 124 -7.02 -3.98 3.28
CA GLU A 124 -5.60 -4.30 3.12
C GLU A 124 -5.24 -5.51 3.97
N THR A 125 -4.43 -6.42 3.42
CA THR A 125 -3.88 -7.55 4.16
C THR A 125 -2.36 -7.44 4.20
N THR A 126 -1.75 -7.91 5.28
CA THR A 126 -0.29 -7.92 5.44
C THR A 126 0.38 -9.16 4.86
N ALA A 127 -0.40 -10.06 4.23
CA ALA A 127 0.10 -11.31 3.69
C ALA A 127 0.98 -11.08 2.46
N LEU A 128 2.15 -11.70 2.38
CA LEU A 128 2.94 -11.68 1.14
C LEU A 128 2.43 -12.74 0.17
N VAL A 129 2.23 -12.36 -1.09
CA VAL A 129 1.79 -13.27 -2.15
C VAL A 129 2.94 -13.50 -3.12
N PRO A 130 3.54 -14.70 -3.16
CA PRO A 130 4.57 -15.03 -4.13
C PRO A 130 4.00 -15.10 -5.55
N VAL A 131 4.69 -14.48 -6.50
CA VAL A 131 4.38 -14.55 -7.93
C VAL A 131 5.62 -15.01 -8.68
N ARG A 132 5.59 -16.24 -9.17
CA ARG A 132 6.74 -16.84 -9.86
C ARG A 132 7.00 -16.14 -11.20
N ALA A 133 8.22 -16.31 -11.70
CA ALA A 133 8.59 -15.89 -13.05
C ALA A 133 7.58 -16.44 -14.09
N GLY A 134 7.13 -15.55 -14.99
CA GLY A 134 6.12 -15.81 -16.01
C GLY A 134 4.67 -15.91 -15.50
N GLN A 135 4.42 -15.82 -14.19
CA GLN A 135 3.08 -15.95 -13.63
C GLN A 135 2.33 -14.61 -13.67
N SER A 136 1.00 -14.69 -13.80
CA SER A 136 0.10 -13.57 -13.57
C SER A 136 -0.82 -13.81 -12.38
N VAL A 137 -1.13 -12.74 -11.65
CA VAL A 137 -2.09 -12.74 -10.54
C VAL A 137 -3.15 -11.69 -10.79
N ARG A 138 -4.42 -12.11 -10.69
CA ARG A 138 -5.57 -11.21 -10.77
C ARG A 138 -5.88 -10.62 -9.40
N LEU A 139 -6.05 -9.32 -9.33
CA LEU A 139 -6.41 -8.58 -8.12
C LEU A 139 -7.91 -8.27 -8.14
N GLY A 140 -8.64 -8.88 -7.21
CA GLY A 140 -10.06 -8.59 -6.95
C GLY A 140 -11.01 -8.73 -8.14
N PRO A 141 -12.28 -8.35 -7.90
CA PRO A 141 -12.86 -7.19 -8.58
C PRO A 141 -12.65 -5.94 -7.71
N VAL A 142 -12.08 -4.88 -8.29
CA VAL A 142 -11.89 -3.59 -7.62
C VAL A 142 -12.97 -2.64 -8.14
N PRO A 143 -13.84 -2.06 -7.30
CA PRO A 143 -14.85 -1.13 -7.78
C PRO A 143 -14.20 0.13 -8.34
N ALA A 144 -14.58 0.56 -9.55
CA ALA A 144 -14.12 1.82 -10.12
C ALA A 144 -14.55 3.01 -9.23
N PRO A 145 -13.74 4.08 -9.16
CA PRO A 145 -14.06 5.29 -8.39
C PRO A 145 -15.46 5.84 -8.69
N ALA A 146 -16.12 6.41 -7.68
CA ALA A 146 -17.45 6.99 -7.85
C ALA A 146 -17.42 8.33 -8.60
N GLU A 147 -16.29 9.05 -8.52
CA GLU A 147 -16.11 10.33 -9.18
C GLU A 147 -15.47 10.13 -10.57
N PRO A 148 -15.99 10.78 -11.62
CA PRO A 148 -15.35 10.75 -12.94
C PRO A 148 -13.97 11.39 -12.95
N GLY A 149 -13.09 10.90 -13.81
CA GLY A 149 -11.75 11.44 -14.04
C GLY A 149 -10.68 10.38 -14.32
N ARG A 150 -9.43 10.82 -14.38
CA ARG A 150 -8.27 9.95 -14.58
C ARG A 150 -7.72 9.48 -13.25
N TYR A 151 -7.33 8.22 -13.19
CA TYR A 151 -6.79 7.58 -12.01
C TYR A 151 -5.51 6.80 -12.34
N VAL A 152 -4.55 6.86 -11.41
CA VAL A 152 -3.36 5.99 -11.42
C VAL A 152 -3.57 4.95 -10.32
N LEU A 153 -3.46 3.69 -10.68
CA LEU A 153 -3.52 2.56 -9.76
C LEU A 153 -2.13 1.94 -9.66
N GLU A 154 -1.64 1.72 -8.46
CA GLU A 154 -0.28 1.23 -8.21
C GLU A 154 -0.29 0.05 -7.25
N VAL A 155 0.60 -0.90 -7.50
CA VAL A 155 0.80 -2.07 -6.65
C VAL A 155 2.24 -2.09 -6.18
N ARG A 156 2.45 -2.46 -4.91
CA ARG A 156 3.77 -2.57 -4.31
C ARG A 156 4.20 -4.04 -4.23
N PHE A 157 5.48 -4.27 -4.47
CA PHE A 157 6.07 -5.61 -4.38
C PHE A 157 7.54 -5.55 -3.94
N PHE A 158 8.07 -6.71 -3.57
CA PHE A 158 9.49 -6.91 -3.35
C PHE A 158 10.03 -7.89 -4.39
N HIS A 159 11.29 -7.72 -4.79
CA HIS A 159 11.98 -8.66 -5.66
C HIS A 159 13.26 -9.16 -5.00
N ARG A 160 13.77 -10.30 -5.48
CA ARG A 160 14.98 -10.92 -4.92
C ARG A 160 16.16 -9.95 -5.00
N GLY A 161 16.83 -9.74 -3.86
CA GLY A 161 18.04 -8.92 -3.77
C GLY A 161 17.83 -7.40 -3.87
N GLY A 162 16.58 -6.91 -3.93
CA GLY A 162 16.29 -5.48 -3.98
C GLY A 162 15.29 -5.00 -2.94
N GLY A 163 15.07 -3.68 -2.98
CA GLY A 163 14.16 -2.98 -2.09
C GLY A 163 12.69 -3.04 -2.55
N PRO A 164 11.79 -2.29 -1.88
CA PRO A 164 10.42 -2.16 -2.32
C PRO A 164 10.33 -1.50 -3.71
N ALA A 165 9.49 -2.08 -4.55
CA ALA A 165 9.24 -1.67 -5.93
C ALA A 165 7.75 -1.43 -6.17
N THR A 166 7.45 -0.70 -7.24
CA THR A 166 6.08 -0.32 -7.62
C THR A 166 5.85 -0.50 -9.10
N VAL A 167 4.61 -0.85 -9.46
CA VAL A 167 4.13 -0.86 -10.85
C VAL A 167 2.75 -0.24 -10.90
N ALA A 168 2.47 0.54 -11.95
CA ALA A 168 1.25 1.32 -12.05
C ALA A 168 0.52 1.14 -13.40
N VAL A 169 -0.77 1.42 -13.40
CA VAL A 169 -1.63 1.50 -14.59
C VAL A 169 -2.53 2.72 -14.50
N GLU A 170 -2.79 3.37 -15.63
CA GLU A 170 -3.77 4.46 -15.72
C GLU A 170 -5.12 3.96 -16.22
N VAL A 171 -6.20 4.46 -15.61
CA VAL A 171 -7.58 4.22 -16.02
C VAL A 171 -8.37 5.52 -16.00
N GLU A 172 -9.48 5.55 -16.72
CA GLU A 172 -10.41 6.68 -16.77
C GLU A 172 -11.81 6.24 -16.34
N VAL A 173 -12.47 7.07 -15.54
CA VAL A 173 -13.87 6.89 -15.12
C VAL A 173 -14.73 7.95 -15.80
N GLU A 174 -15.76 7.50 -16.52
CA GLU A 174 -16.69 8.34 -17.31
C GLU A 174 -18.11 8.31 -16.76
#